data_AF-X1VJV6-F1
#
_entry.id   AF-X1VJV6-F1
#
_cell.length_a   1.000
_cell.length_b   1.000
_cell.length_c   1.000
_cell.angle_alpha   90.00
_cell.angle_beta   90.00
_cell.angle_gamma   90.00
#
_symmetry.space_group_name_H-M   'P 1'
#
loop_
_entity.id
_entity.type
_entity.pdbx_description
1 polymer ?
#
loop_
_entity_poly.entity_id
_entity_poly.type
_entity_poly.pdbx_seq_one_letter_code
_entity_poly.pdbx_strand_id
1 'polypeptide(L)'
;MQICPMAYIVITFPLEVRPMMRDPQVLALLRKKARRLLRKRGYRMVFTRWHYFGEHGEKYHPHLNILCDGGWLPEEQLAELKDSIRRKLLPRSIAKGIGKDLEIQYRYSRSPKQIMHWIKYVTKASFRDITWDEPLANALYGFHNGCFAGTWDGSPKWKLTG
;
A
#
# COMPACT_ATOMS: atom_id res chain seq x y z
N MET A 1 17.94 -6.03 8.35
CA MET A 1 16.73 -5.21 8.06
C MET A 1 16.23 -4.55 9.34
N GLN A 2 15.73 -3.30 9.31
CA GLN A 2 15.44 -2.49 10.50
C GLN A 2 14.01 -2.65 11.07
N ILE A 3 13.06 -3.19 10.29
CA ILE A 3 11.67 -3.34 10.71
C ILE A 3 11.46 -4.72 11.38
N CYS A 4 11.00 -4.69 12.63
CA CYS A 4 10.43 -5.82 13.38
C CYS A 4 9.77 -5.26 14.67
N PRO A 5 8.48 -5.54 14.96
CA PRO A 5 7.52 -6.17 14.05
C PRO A 5 7.31 -5.37 12.76
N MET A 6 6.81 -6.03 11.71
CA MET A 6 6.33 -5.37 10.49
C MET A 6 4.82 -5.51 10.39
N ALA A 7 4.14 -4.41 10.08
CA ALA A 7 2.78 -4.41 9.62
C ALA A 7 2.74 -4.32 8.09
N TYR A 8 1.79 -5.06 7.51
CA TYR A 8 1.47 -5.07 6.10
C TYR A 8 0.01 -4.65 5.93
N ILE A 9 -0.19 -3.52 5.25
CA ILE A 9 -1.50 -2.94 4.97
C ILE A 9 -1.74 -2.99 3.46
N VAL A 10 -2.87 -3.54 3.05
CA VAL A 10 -3.34 -3.52 1.66
C VAL A 10 -4.59 -2.68 1.60
N ILE A 11 -4.57 -1.65 0.76
CA ILE A 11 -5.72 -0.78 0.52
C ILE A 11 -6.24 -1.04 -0.89
N THR A 12 -7.48 -1.50 -0.96
CA THR A 12 -8.17 -1.83 -2.20
C THR A 12 -9.30 -0.84 -2.44
N PHE A 13 -9.32 -0.27 -3.63
CA PHE A 13 -10.34 0.71 -4.03
C PHE A 13 -11.56 0.02 -4.68
N PRO A 14 -12.79 0.51 -4.41
CA PRO A 14 -14.00 0.09 -5.12
C PRO A 14 -13.85 0.19 -6.64
N LEU A 15 -14.54 -0.68 -7.39
CA LEU A 15 -14.44 -0.73 -8.86
C LEU A 15 -14.76 0.62 -9.51
N GLU A 16 -15.72 1.34 -8.94
CA GLU A 16 -16.29 2.59 -9.42
C GLU A 16 -15.25 3.73 -9.45
N VAL A 17 -14.23 3.69 -8.58
CA VAL A 17 -13.21 4.75 -8.50
C VAL A 17 -11.86 4.36 -9.13
N ARG A 18 -11.68 3.09 -9.50
CA ARG A 18 -10.44 2.62 -10.15
C ARG A 18 -10.10 3.33 -11.46
N PRO A 19 -11.06 3.78 -12.30
CA PRO A 19 -10.73 4.56 -13.49
C PRO A 19 -9.90 5.81 -13.17
N MET A 20 -10.17 6.49 -12.04
CA MET A 20 -9.39 7.66 -11.62
C MET A 20 -7.93 7.32 -11.28
N MET A 21 -7.66 6.07 -10.90
CA MET A 21 -6.34 5.60 -10.51
C MET A 21 -5.45 5.28 -11.72
N ARG A 22 -5.94 5.47 -12.94
CA ARG A 22 -5.14 5.38 -14.16
C ARG A 22 -4.26 6.62 -14.36
N ASP A 23 -4.58 7.71 -13.66
CA ASP A 23 -3.77 8.93 -13.63
C ASP A 23 -2.62 8.79 -12.60
N PRO A 24 -1.35 8.87 -13.02
CA PRO A 24 -0.19 8.85 -12.14
C PRO A 24 -0.22 9.94 -11.05
N GLN A 25 -0.83 11.09 -11.32
CA GLN A 25 -0.95 12.17 -10.34
C GLN A 25 -1.88 11.79 -9.19
N VAL A 26 -3.00 11.13 -9.50
CA VAL A 26 -3.92 10.57 -8.49
C VAL A 26 -3.22 9.49 -7.67
N LEU A 27 -2.51 8.56 -8.31
CA LEU A 27 -1.71 7.53 -7.63
C LEU A 27 -0.65 8.14 -6.70
N ALA A 28 0.05 9.18 -7.16
CA ALA A 28 1.04 9.90 -6.36
C ALA A 28 0.40 10.58 -5.14
N LEU A 29 -0.72 11.25 -5.35
CA LEU A 29 -1.47 11.97 -4.31
C LEU A 29 -1.99 11.03 -3.23
N LEU A 30 -2.68 9.95 -3.60
CA LEU A 30 -3.24 8.96 -2.67
C LEU A 30 -2.14 8.32 -1.83
N ARG A 31 -1.06 7.89 -2.49
CA ARG A 31 0.11 7.31 -1.82
C ARG A 31 0.77 8.31 -0.85
N LYS A 32 0.91 9.58 -1.24
CA LYS A 32 1.44 10.66 -0.38
C LYS A 32 0.53 10.91 0.83
N LYS A 33 -0.79 10.93 0.64
CA LYS A 33 -1.78 11.07 1.72
C LYS A 33 -1.69 9.92 2.72
N ALA A 34 -1.60 8.68 2.24
CA ALA A 34 -1.42 7.49 3.09
C ALA A 34 -0.14 7.57 3.93
N ARG A 35 1.01 7.87 3.30
CA ARG A 35 2.29 8.02 4.03
C ARG A 35 2.21 9.10 5.10
N ARG A 36 1.68 10.29 4.76
CA ARG A 36 1.54 11.40 5.72
C ARG A 36 0.64 11.03 6.90
N LEU A 37 -0.45 10.31 6.65
CA LEU A 37 -1.34 9.84 7.71
C LEU A 37 -0.61 8.91 8.67
N LEU A 38 0.08 7.90 8.15
CA LEU A 38 0.82 6.94 8.98
C LEU A 38 1.96 7.64 9.75
N ARG A 39 2.70 8.52 9.10
CA ARG A 39 3.71 9.35 9.77
C ARG A 39 3.13 10.16 10.94
N LYS A 40 1.96 10.78 10.75
CA LYS A 40 1.28 11.54 11.80
C LYS A 40 0.83 10.64 12.97
N ARG A 41 0.55 9.37 12.73
CA ARG A 41 0.21 8.38 13.76
C ARG A 41 1.44 7.74 14.45
N GLY A 42 2.65 8.16 14.10
CA GLY A 42 3.87 7.73 14.78
C GLY A 42 4.68 6.61 14.11
N TYR A 43 4.21 6.07 12.97
CA TYR A 43 4.99 5.05 12.23
C TYR A 43 6.31 5.63 11.73
N ARG A 44 7.44 5.08 12.18
CA ARG A 44 8.78 5.62 11.88
C ARG A 44 9.28 5.21 10.50
N MET A 45 8.89 4.04 10.01
CA MET A 45 9.34 3.50 8.73
C MET A 45 8.12 3.14 7.90
N VAL A 46 7.92 3.81 6.76
CA VAL A 46 6.78 3.55 5.89
C VAL A 46 7.27 3.37 4.46
N PHE A 47 7.04 2.19 3.89
CA PHE A 47 7.24 1.91 2.47
C PHE A 47 5.89 1.71 1.80
N THR A 48 5.71 2.31 0.62
CA THR A 48 4.48 2.22 -0.17
C THR A 48 4.78 1.81 -1.59
N ARG A 49 3.97 0.94 -2.19
CA ARG A 49 4.06 0.56 -3.61
C ARG A 49 2.69 0.17 -4.17
N TRP A 50 2.37 0.62 -5.38
CA TRP A 50 1.18 0.19 -6.09
C TRP A 50 1.40 -1.17 -6.75
N HIS A 51 0.40 -2.04 -6.62
CA HIS A 51 0.21 -3.17 -7.51
C HIS A 51 -0.97 -2.91 -8.43
N TYR A 52 -0.90 -3.34 -9.69
CA TYR A 52 -1.88 -2.97 -10.73
C TYR A 52 -2.65 -4.17 -11.28
N PHE A 53 -1.97 -5.28 -11.57
CA PHE A 53 -2.58 -6.48 -12.12
C PHE A 53 -2.24 -7.70 -11.27
N GLY A 54 -3.09 -8.72 -11.40
CA GLY A 54 -2.81 -10.06 -10.90
C GLY A 54 -1.73 -10.76 -11.71
N GLU A 55 -1.56 -12.06 -11.48
CA GLU A 55 -0.51 -12.84 -12.16
C GLU A 55 -0.69 -12.84 -13.68
N HIS A 56 -1.90 -13.03 -14.20
CA HIS A 56 -2.12 -13.20 -15.63
C HIS A 56 -2.62 -11.93 -16.37
N GLY A 57 -2.51 -10.74 -15.76
CA GLY A 57 -2.92 -9.49 -16.42
C GLY A 57 -4.43 -9.31 -16.61
N GLU A 58 -5.24 -10.30 -16.25
CA GLU A 58 -6.68 -10.43 -16.58
C GLU A 58 -7.54 -9.24 -16.16
N LYS A 59 -7.16 -8.53 -15.09
CA LYS A 59 -7.96 -7.44 -14.54
C LYS A 59 -7.12 -6.36 -13.91
N TYR A 60 -7.36 -5.11 -14.34
CA TYR A 60 -6.86 -3.94 -13.64
C TYR A 60 -7.48 -3.84 -12.25
N HIS A 61 -6.64 -4.04 -11.24
CA HIS A 61 -7.01 -4.07 -9.83
C HIS A 61 -5.93 -3.33 -9.01
N PRO A 62 -5.95 -1.99 -9.02
CA PRO A 62 -4.92 -1.24 -8.31
C PRO A 62 -5.10 -1.37 -6.79
N HIS A 63 -4.03 -1.80 -6.11
CA HIS A 63 -3.93 -1.87 -4.65
C HIS A 63 -2.72 -1.09 -4.18
N LEU A 64 -2.89 -0.34 -3.10
CA LEU A 64 -1.76 0.29 -2.42
C LEU A 64 -1.26 -0.63 -1.32
N ASN A 65 -0.07 -1.20 -1.52
CA ASN A 65 0.62 -1.98 -0.51
C ASN A 65 1.49 -1.07 0.36
N ILE A 66 1.42 -1.28 1.67
CA ILE A 66 2.17 -0.52 2.66
C ILE A 66 2.86 -1.48 3.62
N LEU A 67 4.17 -1.32 3.78
CA LEU A 67 4.97 -1.97 4.83
C LEU A 67 5.38 -0.91 5.84
N CYS A 68 5.11 -1.13 7.12
CA CYS A 68 5.53 -0.22 8.18
C CYS A 68 5.94 -0.91 9.47
N ASP A 69 6.50 -0.16 10.41
CA ASP A 69 6.93 -0.60 11.74
C ASP A 69 5.77 -0.76 12.74
N GLY A 70 4.64 -1.31 12.28
CA GLY A 70 3.49 -1.65 13.10
C GLY A 70 3.52 -3.07 13.65
N GLY A 71 2.79 -3.28 14.76
CA GLY A 71 2.64 -4.57 15.43
C GLY A 71 1.17 -4.98 15.57
N TRP A 72 0.88 -5.77 16.60
CA TRP A 72 -0.50 -6.05 16.99
C TRP A 72 -1.22 -4.76 17.36
N LEU A 73 -2.50 -4.66 17.02
CA LEU A 73 -3.39 -3.58 17.41
C LEU A 73 -4.65 -4.18 18.03
N PRO A 74 -5.15 -3.63 19.15
CA PRO A 74 -6.51 -3.90 19.62
C PRO A 74 -7.54 -3.58 18.53
N GLU A 75 -8.69 -4.22 18.58
CA GLU A 75 -9.75 -4.07 17.58
C GLU A 75 -10.18 -2.62 17.38
N GLU A 76 -10.37 -1.87 18.46
CA GLU A 76 -10.72 -0.44 18.43
C GLU A 76 -9.64 0.39 17.71
N GLN A 77 -8.36 0.22 18.05
CA GLN A 77 -7.27 0.94 17.40
C GLN A 77 -7.12 0.57 15.92
N LEU A 78 -7.39 -0.70 15.57
CA LEU A 78 -7.39 -1.15 14.19
C LEU A 78 -8.56 -0.53 13.41
N ALA A 79 -9.76 -0.48 13.99
CA ALA A 79 -10.92 0.18 13.39
C ALA A 79 -10.65 1.67 13.16
N GLU A 80 -10.12 2.37 14.16
CA GLU A 80 -9.75 3.78 14.05
C GLU A 80 -8.70 4.04 12.94
N LEU A 81 -7.70 3.15 12.82
CA LEU A 81 -6.70 3.25 11.77
C LEU A 81 -7.35 3.11 10.40
N LYS A 82 -8.18 2.07 10.20
CA LYS A 82 -8.88 1.84 8.94
C LYS A 82 -9.80 3.01 8.59
N ASP A 83 -10.54 3.55 9.55
CA ASP A 83 -11.44 4.68 9.34
C ASP A 83 -10.70 5.99 9.06
N SER A 84 -9.52 6.17 9.67
CA SER A 84 -8.65 7.29 9.34
C SER A 84 -8.13 7.20 7.91
N ILE A 85 -7.78 5.99 7.45
CA ILE A 85 -7.36 5.75 6.06
C ILE A 85 -8.51 6.02 5.09
N ARG A 86 -9.70 5.45 5.33
CA ARG A 86 -10.91 5.67 4.51
C ARG A 86 -11.19 7.15 4.33
N ARG A 87 -11.37 7.88 5.43
CA ARG A 87 -11.63 9.33 5.41
C ARG A 87 -10.55 10.13 4.69
N LYS A 88 -9.29 9.68 4.74
CA LYS A 88 -8.17 10.42 4.14
C LYS A 88 -8.05 10.19 2.64
N LEU A 89 -8.36 8.98 2.17
CA LEU A 89 -8.10 8.54 0.81
C LEU A 89 -9.34 8.55 -0.08
N LEU A 90 -10.52 8.30 0.47
CA LEU A 90 -11.78 8.34 -0.26
C LEU A 90 -12.72 9.39 0.39
N PRO A 91 -13.00 10.51 -0.28
CA PRO A 91 -13.95 11.50 0.23
C PRO A 91 -15.31 10.88 0.56
N ARG A 92 -15.90 11.26 1.70
CA ARG A 92 -17.19 10.73 2.15
C ARG A 92 -18.33 10.96 1.14
N SER A 93 -18.29 12.07 0.40
CA SER A 93 -19.27 12.35 -0.66
C SER A 93 -19.22 11.29 -1.76
N ILE A 94 -18.02 10.91 -2.21
CA ILE A 94 -17.82 9.86 -3.22
C ILE A 94 -18.25 8.52 -2.64
N ALA A 95 -17.77 8.15 -1.45
CA ALA A 95 -18.12 6.88 -0.81
C ALA A 95 -19.64 6.70 -0.63
N LYS A 96 -20.34 7.75 -0.19
CA LYS A 96 -21.81 7.75 -0.07
C LYS A 96 -22.49 7.67 -1.44
N GLY A 97 -21.98 8.41 -2.44
CA GLY A 97 -22.53 8.39 -3.79
C GLY A 97 -22.46 7.01 -4.46
N ILE A 98 -21.42 6.23 -4.19
CA ILE A 98 -21.25 4.87 -4.74
C ILE A 98 -21.72 3.75 -3.79
N GLY A 99 -22.12 4.08 -2.56
CA GLY A 99 -22.52 3.10 -1.53
C GLY A 99 -21.41 2.13 -1.10
N LYS A 100 -20.14 2.44 -1.35
CA LYS A 100 -18.97 1.57 -1.10
C LYS A 100 -17.80 2.40 -0.56
N ASP A 101 -16.92 1.76 0.21
CA ASP A 101 -15.70 2.37 0.77
C ASP A 101 -14.48 1.46 0.51
N LEU A 102 -13.29 1.91 0.92
CA LEU A 102 -12.05 1.15 0.81
C LEU A 102 -12.11 -0.13 1.64
N GLU A 103 -11.71 -1.23 1.00
CA GLU A 103 -11.38 -2.46 1.71
C GLU A 103 -9.92 -2.37 2.18
N ILE A 104 -9.71 -2.55 3.49
CA ILE A 104 -8.40 -2.42 4.11
C ILE A 104 -8.08 -3.69 4.89
N GLN A 105 -7.06 -4.39 4.44
CA GLN A 105 -6.50 -5.55 5.13
C GLN A 105 -5.28 -5.12 5.94
N TYR A 106 -5.18 -5.61 7.18
CA TYR A 106 -4.05 -5.37 8.08
C TYR A 106 -3.54 -6.71 8.58
N ARG A 107 -2.24 -6.93 8.45
CA ARG A 107 -1.54 -8.08 9.02
C ARG A 107 -0.27 -7.56 9.70
N TYR A 108 0.24 -8.28 10.68
CA TYR A 108 1.55 -7.99 11.24
C TYR A 108 2.32 -9.30 11.53
N SER A 109 3.64 -9.22 11.54
CA SER A 109 4.48 -10.37 11.86
C SER A 109 5.76 -9.95 12.55
N ARG A 110 6.24 -10.83 13.42
CA ARG A 110 7.59 -10.79 14.00
C ARG A 110 8.52 -11.83 13.35
N SER A 111 7.99 -12.73 12.50
CA SER A 111 8.76 -13.81 11.88
C SER A 111 9.60 -13.29 10.71
N PRO A 112 10.94 -13.42 10.74
CA PRO A 112 11.81 -13.03 9.64
C PRO A 112 11.39 -13.62 8.28
N LYS A 113 10.97 -14.90 8.27
CA LYS A 113 10.50 -15.59 7.06
C LYS A 113 9.27 -14.91 6.45
N GLN A 114 8.26 -14.60 7.28
CA GLN A 114 7.03 -13.97 6.82
C GLN A 114 7.28 -12.52 6.37
N ILE A 115 8.10 -11.78 7.11
CA ILE A 115 8.47 -10.40 6.74
C ILE A 115 9.19 -10.39 5.39
N MET A 116 10.15 -11.31 5.17
CA MET A 116 10.83 -11.44 3.89
C MET A 116 9.86 -11.79 2.76
N HIS A 117 8.91 -12.70 3.01
CA HIS A 117 7.88 -13.05 2.04
C HIS A 117 7.06 -11.82 1.62
N TRP A 118 6.61 -10.99 2.57
CA TRP A 118 5.89 -9.75 2.25
C TRP A 118 6.73 -8.75 1.48
N ILE A 119 8.01 -8.59 1.83
CA ILE A 119 8.90 -7.69 1.07
C ILE A 119 9.02 -8.17 -0.37
N LYS A 120 9.36 -9.45 -0.58
CA LYS A 120 9.45 -10.04 -1.93
C LYS A 120 8.16 -9.84 -2.72
N TYR A 121 7.02 -10.11 -2.11
CA TYR A 121 5.70 -9.93 -2.74
C TYR A 121 5.45 -8.46 -3.10
N VAL A 122 5.59 -7.54 -2.14
CA VAL A 122 5.30 -6.13 -2.35
C VAL A 122 6.27 -5.48 -3.34
N THR A 123 7.54 -5.92 -3.40
CA THR A 123 8.56 -5.39 -4.33
C THR A 123 8.56 -6.09 -5.70
N LYS A 124 7.80 -7.18 -5.91
CA LYS A 124 7.60 -7.81 -7.23
C LYS A 124 6.84 -6.88 -8.18
N ALA A 125 7.26 -6.76 -9.44
CA ALA A 125 6.49 -6.04 -10.46
C ALA A 125 5.14 -6.73 -10.72
N SER A 126 4.05 -5.96 -10.72
CA SER A 126 2.68 -6.44 -10.96
C SER A 126 2.12 -5.97 -12.30
N PHE A 127 2.83 -5.11 -13.02
CA PHE A 127 2.56 -4.78 -14.41
C PHE A 127 3.77 -5.28 -15.19
N ARG A 128 3.61 -6.44 -15.85
CA ARG A 128 4.74 -7.22 -16.39
C ARG A 128 4.80 -7.24 -17.91
N ASP A 129 3.69 -6.90 -18.56
CA ASP A 129 3.56 -6.92 -20.01
C ASP A 129 2.75 -5.69 -20.44
N ILE A 130 3.27 -4.92 -21.38
CA ILE A 130 2.63 -3.70 -21.91
C ILE A 130 1.28 -4.00 -22.57
N THR A 131 1.12 -5.20 -23.14
CA THR A 131 -0.11 -5.61 -23.86
C THR A 131 -1.31 -5.74 -22.93
N TRP A 132 -1.10 -5.86 -21.62
CA TRP A 132 -2.19 -5.88 -20.65
C TRP A 132 -2.93 -4.53 -20.63
N ASP A 133 -2.22 -3.43 -20.86
CA ASP A 133 -2.80 -2.08 -20.86
C ASP A 133 -1.81 -1.01 -21.38
N GLU A 134 -1.62 -0.95 -22.70
CA GLU A 134 -0.65 -0.03 -23.30
C GLU A 134 -0.86 1.45 -22.91
N PRO A 135 -2.10 2.01 -22.93
CA PRO A 135 -2.33 3.39 -22.49
C PRO A 135 -1.88 3.64 -21.04
N LEU A 136 -2.14 2.69 -20.13
CA LEU A 136 -1.69 2.81 -18.74
C LEU A 136 -0.18 2.69 -18.62
N ALA A 137 0.46 1.80 -19.38
CA ALA A 137 1.91 1.65 -19.38
C ALA A 137 2.60 2.95 -19.79
N ASN A 138 2.11 3.58 -20.85
CA ASN A 138 2.59 4.88 -21.33
C ASN A 138 2.38 5.98 -20.28
N ALA A 139 1.20 6.02 -19.64
CA ALA A 139 0.93 6.98 -18.55
C ALA A 139 1.87 6.76 -17.34
N LEU A 140 2.19 5.51 -17.01
CA LEU A 140 3.06 5.16 -15.88
C LEU A 140 4.56 5.22 -16.23
N TYR A 141 4.94 5.58 -17.46
CA TYR A 141 6.34 5.72 -17.83
C TYR A 141 7.02 6.80 -16.96
N GLY A 142 8.15 6.45 -16.33
CA GLY A 142 8.83 7.33 -15.38
C GLY A 142 8.14 7.48 -14.01
N PHE A 143 6.98 6.85 -13.77
CA PHE A 143 6.29 6.93 -12.48
C PHE A 143 7.06 6.20 -11.37
N HIS A 144 7.42 6.93 -10.32
CA HIS A 144 8.05 6.35 -9.13
C HIS A 144 7.04 5.56 -8.28
N ASN A 145 6.83 4.30 -8.64
CA ASN A 145 5.84 3.42 -8.03
C ASN A 145 6.11 3.18 -6.52
N GLY A 146 7.36 2.87 -6.15
CA GLY A 146 7.79 2.71 -4.75
C GLY A 146 8.16 4.05 -4.10
N CYS A 147 7.91 4.21 -2.79
CA CYS A 147 8.49 5.30 -2.00
C CYS A 147 8.59 4.96 -0.53
N PHE A 148 9.72 5.36 0.05
CA PHE A 148 10.03 5.32 1.47
C PHE A 148 9.69 6.67 2.12
N ALA A 149 9.22 6.65 3.36
CA ALA A 149 9.08 7.83 4.20
C ALA A 149 9.49 7.51 5.63
N GLY A 150 9.91 8.56 6.34
CA GLY A 150 10.33 8.46 7.73
C GLY A 150 11.81 8.23 7.89
N THR A 151 12.19 7.64 9.03
CA THR A 151 13.58 7.53 9.46
C THR A 151 13.99 6.07 9.43
N TRP A 152 15.05 5.78 8.68
CA TRP A 152 15.58 4.44 8.40
C TRP A 152 17.02 4.33 8.91
N ASP A 153 17.22 4.71 10.17
CA ASP A 153 18.52 4.87 10.84
C ASP A 153 18.77 3.82 11.95
N GLY A 154 17.86 2.86 12.11
CA GLY A 154 17.96 1.85 13.15
C GLY A 154 19.02 0.78 12.89
N SER A 155 19.43 0.07 13.94
CA SER A 155 20.24 -1.14 13.80
C SER A 155 19.44 -2.26 13.11
N PRO A 156 20.09 -3.15 12.35
CA PRO A 156 19.44 -4.36 11.81
C PRO A 156 18.84 -5.20 12.95
N LYS A 157 17.52 -5.45 12.90
CA LYS A 157 16.81 -6.24 13.91
C LYS A 157 16.87 -7.75 13.67
N TRP A 158 17.14 -8.15 12.43
CA TRP A 158 17.27 -9.55 12.04
C TRP A 158 18.04 -9.70 10.72
N LYS A 159 18.55 -10.92 10.52
CA LYS A 159 19.23 -11.41 9.31
C LYS A 159 18.61 -12.75 8.89
N LEU A 160 18.57 -13.04 7.60
CA LEU A 160 18.35 -14.41 7.15
C LEU A 160 19.64 -15.17 7.42
N THR A 161 19.62 -16.16 8.30
CA THR A 161 20.65 -17.19 8.32
C THR A 161 20.32 -18.15 7.19
N GLY A 162 21.28 -18.32 6.27
CA GLY A 162 21.17 -19.27 5.16
C GLY A 162 21.07 -20.70 5.65
#